data_AF-A0A4Q7M7H1-F1
#
_entry.id   AF-A0A4Q7M7H1-F1
#
_cell.length_a   1.000
_cell.length_b   1.000
_cell.length_c   1.000
_cell.angle_alpha   90.00
_cell.angle_beta   90.00
_cell.angle_gamma   90.00
#
_symmetry.space_group_name_H-M   'P 1'
#
loop_
_entity.id
_entity.type
_entity.pdbx_description
1 polymer ?
#
loop_
_entity_poly.entity_id
_entity_poly.type
_entity_poly.pdbx_seq_one_letter_code
_entity_poly.pdbx_strand_id
1 'polypeptide(L)'
;MIPKISRYLLVAVAVITFAYVLPSIYNVLFDTRINAPYITYSTTHKEYFAALWQDGKSVFTDRHGKIYTQQQFMENTPIENYSYHLSKGTYLDSFAGMRLDPRQLQRESFFSWLELSQLNTPVYGIYPLFESQPEFGLSFSKDYFRIGKRIEFIDAKTNKLNEAKSKQFNEVLQREGFSYPAKMAAGLPTLMKKRDEGWFIVDNKDQLFHLKLIKGEPWLKKIQTPAGMQFRYIVCNDFDADEFYAIIITPDSKIYVLNKKDYSTTQLPVEGYNVNNTSAIISGTLFNKTVVARSDKGVQLTTMDRNYKVIDKYFYPLPQKSEMAIGKVASALFPFQLDLSSPHNEFISFHLSDSKNWSWLVLNLVLVIITLILIRREGKSLGRSIPDLVIVALTGIFGFLAVHIIPNKQY
;
A
#
# COMPACT_ATOMS: atom_id res chain seq x y z
N MET A 1 22.62 -40.61 19.61
CA MET A 1 21.39 -39.81 19.36
C MET A 1 21.69 -38.40 18.87
N ILE A 2 22.58 -37.66 19.54
CA ILE A 2 22.94 -36.27 19.20
C ILE A 2 23.41 -36.06 17.73
N PRO A 3 24.22 -36.95 17.11
CA PRO A 3 24.65 -36.75 15.71
C PRO A 3 23.50 -36.86 14.70
N LYS A 4 22.50 -37.71 14.97
CA LYS A 4 21.32 -37.87 14.11
C LYS A 4 20.42 -36.64 14.21
N ILE A 5 20.20 -36.13 15.41
CA ILE A 5 19.41 -34.90 15.64
C ILE A 5 20.08 -33.70 14.98
N SER A 6 21.40 -33.56 15.13
CA SER A 6 22.19 -32.50 14.47
C SER A 6 22.06 -32.56 12.95
N ARG A 7 22.11 -33.76 12.34
CA ARG A 7 21.91 -33.91 10.90
C ARG A 7 20.53 -33.42 10.47
N TYR A 8 19.45 -33.87 11.10
CA TYR A 8 18.09 -33.48 10.70
C TYR A 8 17.84 -31.99 10.90
N LEU A 9 18.47 -31.37 11.91
CA LEU A 9 18.43 -29.93 12.09
C LEU A 9 19.13 -29.19 10.94
N LEU A 10 20.31 -29.66 10.51
CA LEU A 10 20.99 -29.11 9.33
C LEU A 10 20.18 -29.31 8.04
N VAL A 11 19.53 -30.46 7.87
CA VAL A 11 18.63 -30.70 6.73
C VAL A 11 17.43 -29.76 6.76
N ALA A 12 16.83 -29.52 7.93
CA ALA A 12 15.73 -28.57 8.08
C ALA A 12 16.16 -27.13 7.72
N VAL A 13 17.32 -26.69 8.23
CA VAL A 13 17.89 -25.38 7.88
C VAL A 13 18.19 -25.27 6.38
N ALA A 14 18.72 -26.33 5.77
CA ALA A 14 18.98 -26.37 4.33
C ALA A 14 17.67 -26.28 3.53
N VAL A 15 16.61 -26.99 3.93
CA VAL A 15 15.29 -26.92 3.29
C VAL A 15 14.72 -25.50 3.38
N ILE A 16 14.75 -24.87 4.56
CA ILE A 16 14.29 -23.49 4.75
C ILE A 16 15.09 -22.53 3.85
N THR A 17 16.41 -22.72 3.79
CA THR A 17 17.30 -21.89 2.94
C THR A 17 16.97 -22.08 1.46
N PHE A 18 16.80 -23.31 0.99
CA PHE A 18 16.46 -23.58 -0.41
C PHE A 18 15.06 -23.12 -0.78
N ALA A 19 14.10 -23.18 0.15
CA ALA A 19 12.75 -22.66 -0.05
C ALA A 19 12.70 -21.14 -0.25
N TYR A 20 13.72 -20.42 0.21
CA TYR A 20 13.91 -18.98 -0.07
C TYR A 20 14.77 -18.76 -1.32
N VAL A 21 15.94 -19.39 -1.39
CA VAL A 21 16.97 -19.10 -2.41
C VAL A 21 16.58 -19.61 -3.80
N LEU A 22 16.07 -20.85 -3.94
CA LEU A 22 15.79 -21.40 -5.27
C LEU A 22 14.64 -20.67 -5.99
N PRO A 23 13.50 -20.38 -5.33
CA PRO A 23 12.47 -19.54 -5.95
C PRO A 23 12.98 -18.14 -6.28
N SER A 24 13.83 -17.55 -5.44
CA SER A 24 14.44 -16.25 -5.72
C SER A 24 15.31 -16.29 -6.97
N ILE A 25 16.17 -17.30 -7.13
CA ILE A 25 17.00 -17.46 -8.34
C ILE A 25 16.12 -17.67 -9.57
N TYR A 26 15.08 -18.50 -9.46
CA TYR A 26 14.14 -18.73 -10.54
C TYR A 26 13.46 -17.44 -10.99
N ASN A 27 12.99 -16.63 -10.03
CA ASN A 27 12.39 -15.33 -10.32
C ASN A 27 13.42 -14.38 -10.96
N VAL A 28 14.66 -14.31 -10.49
CA VAL A 28 15.68 -13.45 -11.12
C VAL A 28 15.93 -13.82 -12.59
N LEU A 29 15.91 -15.11 -12.93
CA LEU A 29 16.18 -15.59 -14.28
C LEU A 29 14.99 -15.50 -15.23
N PHE A 30 13.76 -15.69 -14.73
CA PHE A 30 12.58 -15.91 -15.56
C PHE A 30 11.41 -14.97 -15.27
N ASP A 31 11.49 -14.12 -14.25
CA ASP A 31 10.34 -13.31 -13.85
C ASP A 31 9.98 -12.26 -14.91
N THR A 32 8.68 -12.21 -15.20
CA THR A 32 8.07 -11.20 -16.05
C THR A 32 7.32 -10.24 -15.14
N ARG A 33 7.79 -8.99 -15.07
CA ARG A 33 7.10 -7.96 -14.28
C ARG A 33 5.74 -7.68 -14.90
N ILE A 34 4.68 -8.00 -14.15
CA ILE A 34 3.32 -7.60 -14.47
C ILE A 34 3.17 -6.14 -14.00
N ASN A 35 3.36 -5.21 -14.92
CA ASN A 35 3.20 -3.79 -14.62
C ASN A 35 1.71 -3.42 -14.70
N ALA A 36 1.17 -2.91 -13.60
CA ALA A 36 -0.16 -2.31 -13.64
C ALA A 36 -0.13 -1.08 -14.57
N PRO A 37 -1.07 -0.95 -15.52
CA PRO A 37 -1.10 0.20 -16.40
C PRO A 37 -1.37 1.49 -15.62
N TYR A 38 -0.87 2.59 -16.16
CA TYR A 38 -1.38 3.91 -15.81
C TYR A 38 -2.66 4.13 -16.60
N ILE A 39 -3.80 4.27 -15.94
CA ILE A 39 -5.09 4.51 -16.59
C ILE A 39 -5.63 5.85 -16.11
N THR A 40 -6.05 6.69 -17.05
CA THR A 40 -6.66 7.99 -16.78
C THR A 40 -7.99 8.12 -17.51
N TYR A 41 -8.92 8.87 -16.93
CA TYR A 41 -10.18 9.21 -17.59
C TYR A 41 -10.00 10.51 -18.37
N SER A 42 -10.28 10.49 -19.67
CA SER A 42 -10.31 11.70 -20.49
C SER A 42 -11.60 12.46 -20.23
N THR A 43 -11.48 13.65 -19.64
CA THR A 43 -12.62 14.54 -19.44
C THR A 43 -13.25 14.97 -20.78
N THR A 44 -12.43 15.15 -21.82
CA THR A 44 -12.87 15.59 -23.15
C THR A 44 -13.65 14.52 -23.89
N HIS A 45 -13.16 13.28 -23.91
CA HIS A 45 -13.75 12.18 -24.67
C HIS A 45 -14.70 11.30 -23.85
N LYS A 46 -14.74 11.49 -22.53
CA LYS A 46 -15.51 10.68 -21.59
C LYS A 46 -15.18 9.18 -21.68
N GLU A 47 -13.90 8.88 -21.83
CA GLU A 47 -13.37 7.52 -22.05
C GLU A 47 -12.07 7.31 -21.27
N TYR A 48 -11.76 6.07 -20.93
CA TYR A 48 -10.51 5.69 -20.27
C TYR A 48 -9.41 5.39 -21.27
N PHE A 49 -8.22 5.96 -21.00
CA PHE A 49 -7.00 5.70 -21.75
C PHE A 49 -5.95 5.08 -20.82
N ALA A 50 -5.29 4.03 -21.31
CA ALA A 50 -4.27 3.27 -20.61
C ALA A 50 -2.90 3.45 -21.26
N ALA A 51 -1.87 3.64 -20.44
CA ALA A 51 -0.47 3.55 -20.80
C ALA A 51 0.11 2.30 -20.14
N LEU A 52 0.59 1.38 -20.97
CA LEU A 52 1.10 0.06 -20.59
C LEU A 52 2.59 0.00 -20.91
N TRP A 53 3.34 -0.79 -20.14
CA TRP A 53 4.71 -1.15 -20.48
C TRP A 53 4.75 -2.62 -20.88
N GLN A 54 4.97 -2.88 -22.17
CA GLN A 54 5.01 -4.22 -22.76
C GLN A 54 6.28 -4.38 -23.59
N ASP A 55 7.02 -5.47 -23.39
CA ASP A 55 8.23 -5.82 -24.15
C ASP A 55 9.25 -4.68 -24.31
N GLY A 56 9.44 -3.88 -23.24
CA GLY A 56 10.38 -2.76 -23.23
C GLY A 56 9.90 -1.51 -23.96
N LYS A 57 8.61 -1.42 -24.32
CA LYS A 57 8.01 -0.25 -24.98
C LYS A 57 6.72 0.19 -24.31
N SER A 58 6.42 1.47 -24.40
CA SER A 58 5.13 2.03 -23.98
C SER A 58 4.07 1.78 -25.05
N VAL A 59 2.96 1.15 -24.67
CA VAL A 59 1.78 0.93 -25.51
C VAL A 59 0.63 1.74 -24.94
N PHE A 60 -0.02 2.55 -25.77
CA PHE A 60 -1.13 3.40 -25.36
C PHE A 60 -2.42 2.87 -25.98
N THR A 61 -3.44 2.60 -25.16
CA THR A 61 -4.72 2.10 -25.64
C THR A 61 -5.90 2.84 -25.01
N ASP A 62 -7.07 2.77 -25.63
CA ASP A 62 -8.33 3.07 -24.95
C ASP A 62 -8.93 1.80 -24.30
N ARG A 63 -10.09 1.94 -23.65
CA ARG A 63 -10.90 0.83 -23.11
C ARG A 63 -11.27 -0.23 -24.17
N HIS A 64 -11.38 0.16 -25.44
CA HIS A 64 -11.75 -0.74 -26.54
C HIS A 64 -10.53 -1.44 -27.17
N GLY A 65 -9.32 -1.17 -26.67
CA GLY A 65 -8.09 -1.77 -27.17
C GLY A 65 -7.54 -1.12 -28.44
N LYS A 66 -8.07 0.04 -28.87
CA LYS A 66 -7.49 0.79 -29.99
C LYS A 66 -6.13 1.31 -29.58
N ILE A 67 -5.12 1.10 -30.42
CA ILE A 67 -3.74 1.52 -30.15
C ILE A 67 -3.52 2.95 -30.64
N TYR A 68 -2.82 3.74 -29.83
CA TYR A 68 -2.49 5.13 -30.09
C TYR A 68 -0.97 5.34 -30.04
N THR A 69 -0.51 6.36 -30.77
CA THR A 69 0.84 6.91 -30.53
C THR A 69 0.85 7.69 -29.21
N GLN A 70 2.04 7.91 -28.64
CA GLN A 70 2.17 8.73 -27.44
C GLN A 70 1.58 10.13 -27.62
N GLN A 71 1.80 10.75 -28.79
CA GLN A 71 1.25 12.07 -29.09
C GLN A 71 -0.28 12.03 -29.11
N GLN A 72 -0.87 11.04 -29.79
CA GLN A 72 -2.32 10.88 -29.81
C GLN A 72 -2.90 10.64 -28.42
N PHE A 73 -2.24 9.84 -27.58
CA PHE A 73 -2.67 9.65 -26.19
C PHE A 73 -2.74 10.98 -25.43
N MET A 74 -1.71 11.82 -25.54
CA MET A 74 -1.69 13.14 -24.90
C MET A 74 -2.80 14.04 -25.45
N GLU A 75 -2.96 14.11 -26.77
CA GLU A 75 -4.02 14.88 -27.44
C GLU A 75 -5.44 14.46 -27.04
N ASN A 76 -5.66 13.17 -26.77
CA ASN A 76 -6.94 12.65 -26.29
C ASN A 76 -7.15 12.84 -24.78
N THR A 77 -6.16 13.31 -24.02
CA THR A 77 -6.24 13.55 -22.57
C THR A 77 -5.72 14.95 -22.19
N PRO A 78 -6.22 16.02 -22.83
CA PRO A 78 -5.56 17.33 -22.77
C PRO A 78 -5.69 18.02 -21.41
N ILE A 79 -6.73 17.71 -20.65
CA ILE A 79 -6.95 18.27 -19.29
C ILE A 79 -6.06 17.54 -18.28
N GLU A 80 -6.00 16.21 -18.36
CA GLU A 80 -5.21 15.38 -17.46
C GLU A 80 -3.70 15.58 -17.69
N ASN A 81 -3.32 15.85 -18.94
CA ASN A 81 -1.94 16.16 -19.35
C ASN A 81 -1.72 17.65 -19.64
N TYR A 82 -2.39 18.56 -18.92
CA TYR A 82 -2.33 20.00 -19.20
C TYR A 82 -0.89 20.56 -19.23
N SER A 83 0.02 20.06 -18.38
CA SER A 83 1.42 20.46 -18.36
C SER A 83 2.14 20.17 -19.68
N TYR A 84 1.83 19.04 -20.33
CA TYR A 84 2.37 18.70 -21.64
C TYR A 84 1.88 19.71 -22.69
N HIS A 85 0.58 19.98 -22.74
CA HIS A 85 0.00 20.91 -23.70
C HIS A 85 0.46 22.35 -23.50
N LEU A 86 0.63 22.78 -22.25
CA LEU A 86 1.19 24.09 -21.92
C LEU A 86 2.61 24.25 -22.48
N SER A 87 3.46 23.23 -22.32
CA SER A 87 4.84 23.24 -22.84
C SER A 87 4.90 23.28 -24.37
N LYS A 88 3.89 22.74 -25.06
CA LYS A 88 3.79 22.69 -26.53
C LYS A 88 3.05 23.86 -27.15
N GLY A 89 2.41 24.72 -26.34
CA GLY A 89 1.53 25.78 -26.84
C GLY A 89 0.26 25.24 -27.51
N THR A 90 -0.13 23.99 -27.25
CA THR A 90 -1.35 23.34 -27.79
C THR A 90 -2.44 23.20 -26.74
N TYR A 91 -2.41 24.07 -25.72
CA TYR A 91 -3.36 24.08 -24.63
C TYR A 91 -4.73 24.60 -25.08
N LEU A 92 -5.80 24.00 -24.52
CA LEU A 92 -7.17 24.38 -24.82
C LEU A 92 -7.51 25.74 -24.19
N ASP A 93 -7.95 26.72 -25.00
CA ASP A 93 -8.37 28.02 -24.48
C ASP A 93 -9.67 27.95 -23.66
N SER A 94 -10.56 27.01 -24.01
CA SER A 94 -11.83 26.80 -23.31
C SER A 94 -12.31 25.36 -23.40
N PHE A 95 -13.07 24.93 -22.38
CA PHE A 95 -13.73 23.62 -22.35
C PHE A 95 -15.01 23.72 -21.52
N ALA A 96 -16.07 23.01 -21.94
CA ALA A 96 -17.38 23.01 -21.26
C ALA A 96 -17.95 24.41 -20.97
N GLY A 97 -17.74 25.37 -21.87
CA GLY A 97 -18.23 26.75 -21.74
C GLY A 97 -17.42 27.64 -20.78
N MET A 98 -16.28 27.15 -20.26
CA MET A 98 -15.39 27.90 -19.38
C MET A 98 -14.04 28.15 -20.03
N ARG A 99 -13.49 29.35 -19.87
CA ARG A 99 -12.10 29.65 -20.22
C ARG A 99 -11.19 28.89 -19.26
N LEU A 100 -10.20 28.18 -19.80
CA LEU A 100 -9.29 27.40 -18.97
C LEU A 100 -8.08 28.25 -18.57
N ASP A 101 -7.90 28.44 -17.27
CA ASP A 101 -6.70 29.04 -16.70
C ASP A 101 -5.74 27.93 -16.21
N PRO A 102 -4.50 27.82 -16.76
CA PRO A 102 -3.52 26.84 -16.31
C PRO A 102 -3.24 26.89 -14.80
N ARG A 103 -3.28 28.08 -14.18
CA ARG A 103 -3.09 28.23 -12.72
C ARG A 103 -4.24 27.63 -11.94
N GLN A 104 -5.45 27.76 -12.45
CA GLN A 104 -6.63 27.12 -11.86
C GLN A 104 -6.56 25.60 -12.01
N LEU A 105 -6.22 25.07 -13.19
CA LEU A 105 -6.06 23.63 -13.37
C LEU A 105 -5.02 23.05 -12.42
N GLN A 106 -3.86 23.71 -12.28
CA GLN A 106 -2.84 23.27 -11.34
C GLN A 106 -3.34 23.29 -9.89
N ARG A 107 -4.03 24.36 -9.46
CA ARG A 107 -4.57 24.48 -8.11
C ARG A 107 -5.58 23.38 -7.79
N GLU A 108 -6.45 23.06 -8.74
CA GLU A 108 -7.54 22.10 -8.55
C GLU A 108 -7.09 20.65 -8.78
N SER A 109 -5.91 20.46 -9.39
CA SER A 109 -5.33 19.14 -9.60
C SER A 109 -4.66 18.65 -8.34
N PHE A 110 -5.01 17.43 -7.92
CA PHE A 110 -4.37 16.81 -6.77
C PHE A 110 -4.19 15.31 -6.98
N PHE A 111 -3.30 14.73 -6.17
CA PHE A 111 -2.95 13.34 -6.26
C PHE A 111 -2.54 12.80 -4.89
N SER A 112 -3.21 11.75 -4.44
CA SER A 112 -2.96 11.08 -3.17
C SER A 112 -2.74 9.59 -3.39
N TRP A 113 -1.66 9.06 -2.84
CA TRP A 113 -1.38 7.62 -2.84
C TRP A 113 -1.74 7.03 -1.49
N LEU A 114 -2.40 5.88 -1.53
CA LEU A 114 -2.74 5.04 -0.39
C LEU A 114 -2.02 3.71 -0.59
N GLU A 115 -0.75 3.65 -0.18
CA GLU A 115 0.08 2.45 -0.28
C GLU A 115 -0.09 1.52 0.92
N LEU A 116 -0.20 0.22 0.66
CA LEU A 116 -0.46 -0.78 1.72
C LEU A 116 0.65 -0.85 2.77
N SER A 117 1.92 -0.72 2.34
CA SER A 117 3.06 -0.67 3.26
C SER A 117 2.93 0.50 4.24
N GLN A 118 2.71 1.71 3.73
CA GLN A 118 2.56 2.91 4.56
C GLN A 118 1.41 2.80 5.56
N LEU A 119 0.31 2.16 5.15
CA LEU A 119 -0.85 1.97 5.98
C LEU A 119 -0.60 0.94 7.11
N ASN A 120 0.17 -0.12 6.86
CA ASN A 120 0.38 -1.19 7.83
C ASN A 120 1.71 -1.09 8.61
N THR A 121 2.54 -0.08 8.33
CA THR A 121 3.76 0.19 9.10
C THR A 121 3.42 0.90 10.42
N PRO A 122 4.01 0.50 11.57
CA PRO A 122 3.82 1.20 12.83
C PRO A 122 4.25 2.66 12.74
N VAL A 123 3.41 3.54 13.29
CA VAL A 123 3.76 4.95 13.45
C VAL A 123 4.73 5.13 14.62
N TYR A 124 5.67 6.08 14.50
CA TYR A 124 6.67 6.39 15.52
C TYR A 124 6.07 6.83 16.88
N GLY A 125 4.81 7.28 16.90
CA GLY A 125 4.10 7.67 18.12
C GLY A 125 4.56 8.99 18.74
N ILE A 126 5.39 9.77 18.04
CA ILE A 126 5.86 11.10 18.41
C ILE A 126 5.65 12.04 17.22
N TYR A 127 5.02 13.18 17.45
CA TYR A 127 4.46 14.03 16.41
C TYR A 127 4.80 15.50 16.65
N PRO A 128 5.23 16.27 15.63
CA PRO A 128 5.39 17.71 15.78
C PRO A 128 4.02 18.39 15.80
N LEU A 129 3.80 19.35 16.69
CA LEU A 129 2.64 20.24 16.62
C LEU A 129 3.11 21.65 16.22
N PHE A 130 2.85 22.06 14.99
CA PHE A 130 3.22 23.37 14.50
C PHE A 130 2.16 24.41 14.86
N GLU A 131 2.56 25.68 14.90
CA GLU A 131 1.64 26.79 15.01
C GLU A 131 0.82 26.91 13.71
N SER A 132 -0.51 26.82 13.82
CA SER A 132 -1.44 26.86 12.69
C SER A 132 -1.68 28.27 12.17
N GLN A 133 -1.41 29.31 12.96
CA GLN A 133 -1.48 30.72 12.56
C GLN A 133 -0.17 31.47 12.87
N PRO A 134 0.95 31.09 12.22
CA PRO A 134 2.23 31.72 12.51
C PRO A 134 2.33 33.12 11.89
N GLU A 135 3.05 34.02 12.54
CA GLU A 135 3.32 35.36 11.99
C GLU A 135 4.27 35.31 10.79
N PHE A 136 5.27 34.44 10.83
CA PHE A 136 6.36 34.34 9.83
C PHE A 136 6.55 32.90 9.35
N GLY A 137 5.57 32.38 8.61
CA GLY A 137 5.65 31.04 8.01
C GLY A 137 5.76 29.89 9.03
N LEU A 138 5.82 28.66 8.53
CA LEU A 138 5.99 27.51 9.42
C LEU A 138 7.43 27.41 9.93
N SER A 139 7.57 27.13 11.21
CA SER A 139 8.85 26.91 11.88
C SER A 139 8.89 25.56 12.57
N PHE A 140 10.08 25.02 12.79
CA PHE A 140 10.25 23.78 13.54
C PHE A 140 9.64 23.90 14.94
N SER A 141 8.85 22.91 15.34
CA SER A 141 8.35 22.88 16.71
C SER A 141 9.51 22.66 17.68
N LYS A 142 9.49 23.38 18.80
CA LYS A 142 10.45 23.21 19.90
C LYS A 142 10.16 21.94 20.70
N ASP A 143 8.94 21.43 20.60
CA ASP A 143 8.49 20.21 21.27
C ASP A 143 7.68 19.31 20.34
N TYR A 144 7.70 18.02 20.66
CA TYR A 144 6.93 16.99 20.00
C TYR A 144 5.93 16.42 21.00
N PHE A 145 4.73 16.10 20.54
CA PHE A 145 3.74 15.44 21.37
C PHE A 145 3.69 13.95 21.09
N ARG A 146 3.41 13.17 22.13
CA ARG A 146 2.89 11.81 22.02
C ARG A 146 1.53 11.76 22.68
N ILE A 147 0.65 10.91 22.19
CA ILE A 147 -0.70 10.77 22.74
C ILE A 147 -1.02 9.29 22.93
N GLY A 148 -1.32 8.93 24.18
CA GLY A 148 -1.65 7.58 24.60
C GLY A 148 -2.71 7.63 25.67
N LYS A 149 -2.34 7.40 26.94
CA LYS A 149 -3.24 7.56 28.11
C LYS A 149 -3.45 9.02 28.53
N ARG A 150 -2.57 9.91 28.09
CA ARG A 150 -2.59 11.37 28.19
C ARG A 150 -1.84 11.92 26.98
N ILE A 151 -2.01 13.20 26.68
CA ILE A 151 -1.11 13.92 25.76
C ILE A 151 0.11 14.44 26.53
N GLU A 152 1.29 14.27 25.97
CA GLU A 152 2.58 14.63 26.59
C GLU A 152 3.45 15.35 25.58
N PHE A 153 3.99 16.51 25.96
CA PHE A 153 4.91 17.31 25.14
C PHE A 153 6.35 17.13 25.62
N ILE A 154 7.22 16.71 24.72
CA ILE A 154 8.63 16.43 24.98
C ILE A 154 9.46 17.50 24.27
N ASP A 155 10.27 18.23 25.02
CA ASP A 155 11.20 19.21 24.48
C ASP A 155 12.25 18.53 23.59
N ALA A 156 12.40 19.00 22.36
CA ALA A 156 13.24 18.36 21.36
C ALA A 156 14.74 18.44 21.68
N LYS A 157 15.16 19.46 22.44
CA LYS A 157 16.58 19.69 22.78
C LYS A 157 17.02 18.88 23.98
N THR A 158 16.15 18.75 24.98
CA THR A 158 16.49 18.19 26.29
C THR A 158 15.89 16.81 26.53
N ASN A 159 14.97 16.36 25.67
CA ASN A 159 14.15 15.15 25.85
C ASN A 159 13.38 15.12 27.17
N LYS A 160 13.15 16.29 27.78
CA LYS A 160 12.39 16.41 29.04
C LYS A 160 10.91 16.64 28.73
N LEU A 161 10.06 16.09 29.60
CA LEU A 161 8.63 16.33 29.56
C LEU A 161 8.31 17.76 30.00
N ASN A 162 7.56 18.49 29.17
CA ASN A 162 6.96 19.77 29.51
C ASN A 162 5.62 19.53 30.19
N GLU A 163 5.63 19.39 31.52
CA GLU A 163 4.44 19.08 32.31
C GLU A 163 3.38 20.18 32.25
N ALA A 164 3.79 21.46 32.25
CA ALA A 164 2.86 22.58 32.20
C ALA A 164 2.04 22.58 30.89
N LYS A 165 2.70 22.47 29.74
CA LYS A 165 2.04 22.40 28.43
C LYS A 165 1.21 21.11 28.30
N SER A 166 1.73 19.99 28.77
CA SER A 166 0.99 18.73 28.77
C SER A 166 -0.30 18.84 29.57
N LYS A 167 -0.26 19.42 30.78
CA LYS A 167 -1.45 19.63 31.62
C LYS A 167 -2.49 20.51 30.92
N GLN A 168 -2.08 21.65 30.37
CA GLN A 168 -2.96 22.57 29.64
C GLN A 168 -3.70 21.87 28.48
N PHE A 169 -3.00 21.08 27.68
CA PHE A 169 -3.64 20.32 26.60
C PHE A 169 -4.57 19.23 27.13
N ASN A 170 -4.18 18.48 28.16
CA ASN A 170 -5.06 17.45 28.75
C ASN A 170 -6.36 18.07 29.31
N GLU A 171 -6.31 19.24 29.94
CA GLU A 171 -7.49 19.95 30.45
C GLU A 171 -8.45 20.31 29.32
N VAL A 172 -7.95 20.82 28.19
CA VAL A 172 -8.77 21.10 27.00
C VAL A 172 -9.35 19.82 26.42
N LEU A 173 -8.55 18.76 26.27
CA LEU A 173 -9.03 17.48 25.75
C LEU A 173 -10.16 16.90 26.62
N GLN A 174 -10.01 16.93 27.94
CA GLN A 174 -11.03 16.46 28.88
C GLN A 174 -12.30 17.32 28.83
N ARG A 175 -12.16 18.64 28.76
CA ARG A 175 -13.29 19.58 28.67
C ARG A 175 -14.13 19.34 27.42
N GLU A 176 -13.51 19.05 26.29
CA GLU A 176 -14.20 18.74 25.02
C GLU A 176 -14.68 17.27 24.94
N GLY A 177 -14.47 16.49 26.01
CA GLY A 177 -14.98 15.12 26.15
C GLY A 177 -14.15 14.04 25.47
N PHE A 178 -12.85 14.28 25.22
CA PHE A 178 -11.93 13.28 24.67
C PHE A 178 -11.75 12.10 25.63
N SER A 179 -11.96 10.87 25.15
CA SER A 179 -11.80 9.64 25.94
C SER A 179 -10.46 8.95 25.67
N TYR A 180 -9.54 8.99 26.62
CA TYR A 180 -8.31 8.20 26.55
C TYR A 180 -8.55 6.66 26.68
N PRO A 181 -7.61 5.81 26.22
CA PRO A 181 -6.42 6.16 25.45
C PRO A 181 -6.74 6.58 24.00
N ALA A 182 -5.89 7.42 23.41
CA ALA A 182 -5.99 7.72 21.99
C ALA A 182 -5.69 6.48 21.15
N LYS A 183 -6.48 6.26 20.10
CA LYS A 183 -6.29 5.17 19.12
C LYS A 183 -5.36 5.57 17.98
N MET A 184 -5.39 6.85 17.58
CA MET A 184 -4.65 7.34 16.42
C MET A 184 -4.43 8.85 16.50
N ALA A 185 -3.32 9.30 15.92
CA ALA A 185 -3.08 10.69 15.54
C ALA A 185 -2.57 10.73 14.09
N ALA A 186 -3.21 11.57 13.27
CA ALA A 186 -2.92 11.72 11.85
C ALA A 186 -2.73 13.19 11.50
N GLY A 187 -1.67 13.50 10.77
CA GLY A 187 -1.28 14.85 10.41
C GLY A 187 -0.09 14.82 9.46
N LEU A 188 0.33 15.99 8.97
CA LEU A 188 1.46 16.11 8.05
C LEU A 188 2.72 16.58 8.81
N PRO A 189 3.74 15.76 9.07
CA PRO A 189 4.88 16.15 9.89
C PRO A 189 5.98 16.90 9.09
N THR A 190 5.62 17.75 8.14
CA THR A 190 6.58 18.46 7.25
C THR A 190 6.40 19.98 7.33
N LEU A 191 7.48 20.75 7.16
CA LEU A 191 7.42 22.22 7.01
C LEU A 191 7.16 22.67 5.57
N MET A 192 7.18 21.75 4.61
CA MET A 192 6.97 22.07 3.18
C MET A 192 5.53 22.42 2.85
N LYS A 193 4.60 22.15 3.77
CA LYS A 193 3.19 22.46 3.62
C LYS A 193 2.95 23.96 3.70
N LYS A 194 1.96 24.46 2.95
CA LYS A 194 1.67 25.91 2.87
C LYS A 194 1.16 26.50 4.18
N ARG A 195 0.41 25.69 4.93
CA ARG A 195 -0.18 26.04 6.22
C ARG A 195 -0.28 24.78 7.08
N ASP A 196 -0.15 24.95 8.38
CA ASP A 196 -0.39 23.85 9.30
C ASP A 196 -1.87 23.81 9.67
N GLU A 197 -2.52 22.70 9.34
CA GLU A 197 -3.89 22.41 9.76
C GLU A 197 -3.91 21.56 11.04
N GLY A 198 -2.80 21.35 11.72
CA GLY A 198 -2.74 20.54 12.94
C GLY A 198 -2.91 19.04 12.69
N TRP A 199 -3.57 18.37 13.63
CA TRP A 199 -3.69 16.93 13.73
C TRP A 199 -5.13 16.48 13.94
N PHE A 200 -5.52 15.41 13.28
CA PHE A 200 -6.73 14.66 13.59
C PHE A 200 -6.41 13.55 14.59
N ILE A 201 -7.10 13.53 15.71
CA ILE A 201 -6.92 12.53 16.76
C ILE A 201 -8.22 11.74 16.96
N VAL A 202 -8.08 10.44 17.17
CA VAL A 202 -9.18 9.52 17.43
C VAL A 202 -9.06 8.98 18.85
N ASP A 203 -10.14 9.09 19.60
CA ASP A 203 -10.20 8.66 20.99
C ASP A 203 -10.61 7.19 21.13
N ASN A 204 -10.69 6.67 22.36
CA ASN A 204 -11.05 5.28 22.62
C ASN A 204 -12.49 4.92 22.20
N LYS A 205 -13.38 5.91 22.10
CA LYS A 205 -14.80 5.75 21.73
C LYS A 205 -15.05 5.94 20.24
N ASP A 206 -14.00 5.95 19.42
CA ASP A 206 -14.06 6.24 17.98
C ASP A 206 -14.69 7.62 17.71
N GLN A 207 -14.34 8.62 18.52
CA GLN A 207 -14.69 10.01 18.29
C GLN A 207 -13.51 10.72 17.63
N LEU A 208 -13.80 11.52 16.60
CA LEU A 208 -12.82 12.27 15.84
C LEU A 208 -12.72 13.71 16.35
N PHE A 209 -11.49 14.18 16.59
CA PHE A 209 -11.23 15.55 16.97
C PHE A 209 -10.13 16.18 16.10
N HIS A 210 -10.23 17.49 15.91
CA HIS A 210 -9.24 18.31 15.23
C HIS A 210 -8.45 19.11 16.26
N LEU A 211 -7.18 18.78 16.44
CA LEU A 211 -6.25 19.42 17.36
C LEU A 211 -5.35 20.39 16.61
N LYS A 212 -5.27 21.64 17.08
CA LYS A 212 -4.38 22.67 16.56
C LYS A 212 -3.66 23.39 17.69
N LEU A 213 -2.55 24.03 17.33
CA LEU A 213 -1.94 25.09 18.12
C LEU A 213 -2.28 26.41 17.43
N ILE A 214 -2.98 27.31 18.11
CA ILE A 214 -3.36 28.61 17.57
C ILE A 214 -2.85 29.68 18.52
N LYS A 215 -1.91 30.50 18.05
CA LYS A 215 -1.25 31.57 18.81
C LYS A 215 -0.71 31.07 20.16
N GLY A 216 -0.08 29.90 20.16
CA GLY A 216 0.47 29.26 21.35
C GLY A 216 -0.52 28.51 22.23
N GLU A 217 -1.82 28.56 21.94
CA GLU A 217 -2.86 27.93 22.75
C GLU A 217 -3.42 26.65 22.10
N PRO A 218 -3.76 25.61 22.88
CA PRO A 218 -4.46 24.44 22.38
C PRO A 218 -5.85 24.80 21.87
N TRP A 219 -6.13 24.44 20.62
CA TRP A 219 -7.47 24.49 20.05
C TRP A 219 -7.92 23.08 19.68
N LEU A 220 -9.13 22.72 20.09
CA LEU A 220 -9.69 21.40 19.85
C LEU A 220 -11.14 21.53 19.39
N LYS A 221 -11.49 20.80 18.33
CA LYS A 221 -12.86 20.72 17.84
C LYS A 221 -13.27 19.27 17.66
N LYS A 222 -14.36 18.87 18.31
CA LYS A 222 -15.02 17.60 18.04
C LYS A 222 -15.69 17.63 16.66
N ILE A 223 -15.45 16.59 15.86
CA ILE A 223 -16.03 16.43 14.53
C ILE A 223 -17.19 15.44 14.63
N GLN A 224 -18.34 15.82 14.09
CA GLN A 224 -19.48 14.92 13.99
C GLN A 224 -19.26 13.96 12.82
N THR A 225 -19.20 12.67 13.13
CA THR A 225 -19.07 11.60 12.15
C THR A 225 -20.34 10.73 12.14
N PRO A 226 -20.60 9.98 11.05
CA PRO A 226 -21.70 9.03 10.99
C PRO A 226 -21.68 8.08 12.19
N ALA A 227 -22.87 7.76 12.70
CA ALA A 227 -23.00 6.90 13.87
C ALA A 227 -22.31 5.54 13.65
N GLY A 228 -21.45 5.15 14.60
CA GLY A 228 -20.70 3.90 14.53
C GLY A 228 -19.50 3.90 13.57
N MET A 229 -19.14 5.04 12.97
CA MET A 229 -17.94 5.14 12.13
C MET A 229 -16.68 4.82 12.94
N GLN A 230 -15.90 3.86 12.45
CA GLN A 230 -14.58 3.51 12.98
C GLN A 230 -13.50 3.99 12.02
N PHE A 231 -12.30 4.20 12.54
CA PHE A 231 -11.19 4.75 11.77
C PHE A 231 -10.08 3.72 11.68
N ARG A 232 -9.78 3.28 10.46
CA ARG A 232 -8.60 2.48 10.19
C ARG A 232 -7.41 3.38 9.88
N TYR A 233 -7.59 4.32 8.95
CA TYR A 233 -6.55 5.27 8.54
C TYR A 233 -7.15 6.66 8.29
N ILE A 234 -6.34 7.69 8.53
CA ILE A 234 -6.64 9.08 8.17
C ILE A 234 -5.43 9.64 7.43
N VAL A 235 -5.61 9.98 6.16
CA VAL A 235 -4.55 10.53 5.30
C VAL A 235 -4.81 12.00 5.07
N CYS A 236 -4.02 12.83 5.74
CA CYS A 236 -4.11 14.28 5.64
C CYS A 236 -3.45 14.78 4.36
N ASN A 237 -3.87 15.94 3.87
CA ASN A 237 -3.28 16.58 2.70
C ASN A 237 -3.13 18.09 2.91
N ASP A 238 -2.31 18.71 2.07
CA ASP A 238 -2.09 20.14 1.97
C ASP A 238 -2.36 20.65 0.53
N PHE A 239 -3.30 20.01 -0.17
CA PHE A 239 -3.60 20.31 -1.56
C PHE A 239 -4.13 21.73 -1.75
N ASP A 240 -3.77 22.33 -2.88
CA ASP A 240 -4.13 23.70 -3.22
C ASP A 240 -5.62 23.92 -3.50
N ALA A 241 -6.33 22.84 -3.86
CA ALA A 241 -7.77 22.83 -4.08
C ALA A 241 -8.56 23.18 -2.79
N ASP A 242 -7.94 23.01 -1.62
CA ASP A 242 -8.49 23.34 -0.30
C ASP A 242 -9.87 22.72 -0.01
N GLU A 243 -10.17 21.57 -0.64
CA GLU A 243 -11.52 20.98 -0.66
C GLU A 243 -11.82 20.12 0.58
N PHE A 244 -10.87 19.29 0.99
CA PHE A 244 -11.02 18.37 2.12
C PHE A 244 -9.74 18.33 2.95
N TYR A 245 -9.88 18.15 4.26
CA TYR A 245 -8.78 18.03 5.20
C TYR A 245 -8.04 16.70 5.07
N ALA A 246 -8.79 15.62 4.92
CA ALA A 246 -8.24 14.28 4.95
C ALA A 246 -9.14 13.28 4.21
N ILE A 247 -8.53 12.18 3.79
CA ILE A 247 -9.20 10.96 3.37
C ILE A 247 -9.26 10.04 4.59
N ILE A 248 -10.45 9.53 4.92
CA ILE A 248 -10.70 8.60 6.02
C ILE A 248 -10.99 7.23 5.42
N ILE A 249 -10.28 6.22 5.91
CA ILE A 249 -10.48 4.83 5.52
C ILE A 249 -10.97 4.08 6.76
N THR A 250 -12.06 3.35 6.56
CA THR A 250 -12.74 2.59 7.62
C THR A 250 -12.31 1.11 7.58
N PRO A 251 -12.46 0.36 8.68
CA PRO A 251 -12.14 -1.07 8.71
C PRO A 251 -12.96 -1.91 7.71
N ASP A 252 -14.18 -1.48 7.36
CA ASP A 252 -15.04 -2.11 6.35
C ASP A 252 -14.73 -1.65 4.91
N SER A 253 -13.52 -1.12 4.67
CA SER A 253 -13.00 -0.73 3.36
C SER A 253 -13.81 0.37 2.65
N LYS A 254 -14.53 1.20 3.38
CA LYS A 254 -15.14 2.42 2.82
C LYS A 254 -14.18 3.59 2.90
N ILE A 255 -14.18 4.41 1.86
CA ILE A 255 -13.40 5.63 1.77
C ILE A 255 -14.32 6.83 1.94
N TYR A 256 -13.94 7.76 2.81
CA TYR A 256 -14.63 9.02 3.05
C TYR A 256 -13.65 10.18 2.84
N VAL A 257 -14.17 11.35 2.50
CA VAL A 257 -13.45 12.62 2.58
C VAL A 257 -14.00 13.45 3.72
N LEU A 258 -13.12 14.09 4.49
CA LEU A 258 -13.48 15.06 5.52
C LEU A 258 -13.47 16.46 4.91
N ASN A 259 -14.63 17.00 4.56
CA ASN A 259 -14.77 18.27 3.86
C ASN A 259 -14.26 19.43 4.70
N LYS A 260 -13.50 20.33 4.07
CA LYS A 260 -12.91 21.48 4.75
C LYS A 260 -13.94 22.57 5.09
N LYS A 261 -14.96 22.70 4.23
CA LYS A 261 -16.01 23.72 4.32
C LYS A 261 -16.78 23.66 5.65
N ASP A 262 -17.16 22.47 6.09
CA ASP A 262 -18.11 22.28 7.19
C ASP A 262 -17.77 21.09 8.11
N TYR A 263 -16.64 20.42 7.91
CA TYR A 263 -16.26 19.20 8.64
C TYR A 263 -17.20 18.01 8.42
N SER A 264 -18.07 18.06 7.40
CA SER A 264 -18.89 16.90 7.03
C SER A 264 -18.01 15.80 6.43
N THR A 265 -18.43 14.55 6.61
CA THR A 265 -17.80 13.40 5.96
C THR A 265 -18.65 12.94 4.78
N THR A 266 -18.07 12.89 3.58
CA THR A 266 -18.75 12.36 2.38
C THR A 266 -18.15 11.01 2.02
N GLN A 267 -18.99 9.98 1.87
CA GLN A 267 -18.53 8.68 1.39
C GLN A 267 -18.26 8.73 -0.11
N LEU A 268 -17.11 8.20 -0.55
CA LEU A 268 -16.82 8.03 -1.95
C LEU A 268 -17.46 6.73 -2.46
N PRO A 269 -18.13 6.73 -3.62
CA PRO A 269 -18.80 5.54 -4.18
C PRO A 269 -17.81 4.58 -4.87
N VAL A 270 -16.77 4.15 -4.16
CA VAL A 270 -15.67 3.34 -4.67
C VAL A 270 -15.99 1.85 -4.57
N GLU A 271 -15.74 1.12 -5.66
CA GLU A 271 -15.86 -0.34 -5.71
C GLU A 271 -14.49 -1.02 -5.77
N GLY A 272 -14.43 -2.29 -5.36
CA GLY A 272 -13.22 -3.11 -5.47
C GLY A 272 -12.07 -2.73 -4.53
N TYR A 273 -12.20 -1.69 -3.72
CA TYR A 273 -11.20 -1.33 -2.72
C TYR A 273 -11.32 -2.22 -1.49
N ASN A 274 -10.20 -2.80 -1.06
CA ASN A 274 -10.08 -3.50 0.22
C ASN A 274 -8.82 -3.02 0.95
N VAL A 275 -9.03 -2.54 2.18
CA VAL A 275 -8.03 -1.86 2.99
C VAL A 275 -6.78 -2.71 3.31
N ASN A 276 -6.89 -4.04 3.23
CA ASN A 276 -5.81 -4.95 3.61
C ASN A 276 -4.93 -5.39 2.43
N ASN A 277 -5.47 -5.39 1.19
CA ASN A 277 -4.79 -5.99 0.05
C ASN A 277 -4.80 -5.13 -1.23
N THR A 278 -5.45 -3.96 -1.20
CA THR A 278 -5.57 -3.07 -2.35
C THR A 278 -4.90 -1.73 -2.07
N SER A 279 -3.99 -1.28 -2.94
CA SER A 279 -3.54 0.11 -2.91
C SER A 279 -4.52 0.99 -3.66
N ALA A 280 -4.63 2.25 -3.27
CA ALA A 280 -5.51 3.20 -3.95
C ALA A 280 -4.77 4.47 -4.33
N ILE A 281 -5.17 5.04 -5.45
CA ILE A 281 -4.75 6.37 -5.88
C ILE A 281 -6.01 7.21 -6.02
N ILE A 282 -6.02 8.36 -5.38
CA ILE A 282 -7.12 9.33 -5.50
C ILE A 282 -6.55 10.55 -6.21
N SER A 283 -7.02 10.79 -7.42
CA SER A 283 -6.66 11.96 -8.21
C SER A 283 -7.87 12.86 -8.41
N GLY A 284 -7.62 14.15 -8.55
CA GLY A 284 -8.63 15.13 -8.93
C GLY A 284 -8.11 16.07 -9.99
N THR A 285 -9.03 16.56 -10.82
CA THR A 285 -8.85 17.67 -11.74
C THR A 285 -9.91 18.73 -11.43
N LEU A 286 -9.91 19.83 -12.18
CA LEU A 286 -10.97 20.84 -12.11
C LEU A 286 -12.38 20.25 -12.35
N PHE A 287 -12.50 19.16 -13.10
CA PHE A 287 -13.78 18.63 -13.59
C PHE A 287 -14.25 17.37 -12.90
N ASN A 288 -13.32 16.49 -12.52
CA ASN A 288 -13.64 15.17 -11.99
C ASN A 288 -12.61 14.72 -10.96
N LYS A 289 -12.94 13.63 -10.27
CA LYS A 289 -12.05 12.89 -9.39
C LYS A 289 -12.05 11.43 -9.82
N THR A 290 -10.92 10.76 -9.72
CA THR A 290 -10.79 9.35 -10.05
C THR A 290 -10.16 8.62 -8.87
N VAL A 291 -10.81 7.54 -8.44
CA VAL A 291 -10.21 6.58 -7.51
C VAL A 291 -9.79 5.35 -8.30
N VAL A 292 -8.51 5.02 -8.21
CA VAL A 292 -7.89 3.85 -8.84
C VAL A 292 -7.49 2.87 -7.76
N ALA A 293 -8.25 1.79 -7.60
CA ALA A 293 -7.96 0.69 -6.69
C ALA A 293 -7.19 -0.41 -7.42
N ARG A 294 -5.97 -0.72 -6.96
CA ARG A 294 -5.07 -1.70 -7.56
C ARG A 294 -4.96 -2.94 -6.68
N SER A 295 -5.32 -4.08 -7.26
CA SER A 295 -5.22 -5.41 -6.63
C SER A 295 -4.37 -6.35 -7.50
N ASP A 296 -4.11 -7.55 -7.00
CA ASP A 296 -3.49 -8.65 -7.74
C ASP A 296 -4.31 -9.10 -8.96
N LYS A 297 -5.64 -8.92 -8.92
CA LYS A 297 -6.56 -9.29 -10.00
C LYS A 297 -6.64 -8.26 -11.12
N GLY A 298 -6.33 -7.01 -10.82
CA GLY A 298 -6.58 -5.92 -11.75
C GLY A 298 -6.67 -4.55 -11.11
N VAL A 299 -6.98 -3.58 -11.96
CA VAL A 299 -7.12 -2.16 -11.63
C VAL A 299 -8.58 -1.77 -11.80
N GLN A 300 -9.23 -1.39 -10.71
CA GLN A 300 -10.59 -0.85 -10.69
C GLN A 300 -10.53 0.67 -10.65
N LEU A 301 -11.24 1.33 -11.57
CA LEU A 301 -11.37 2.77 -11.65
C LEU A 301 -12.81 3.19 -11.38
N THR A 302 -12.97 4.23 -10.57
CA THR A 302 -14.24 4.93 -10.37
C THR A 302 -14.02 6.42 -10.58
N THR A 303 -14.56 6.96 -11.66
CA THR A 303 -14.53 8.40 -11.93
C THR A 303 -15.83 9.03 -11.47
N MET A 304 -15.73 10.16 -10.79
CA MET A 304 -16.85 10.91 -10.22
C MET A 304 -16.74 12.39 -10.56
N ASP A 305 -17.87 13.09 -10.56
CA ASP A 305 -17.90 14.54 -10.67
C ASP A 305 -17.45 15.21 -9.36
N ARG A 306 -17.43 16.55 -9.34
CA ARG A 306 -17.07 17.31 -8.13
C ARG A 306 -18.03 17.09 -6.95
N ASN A 307 -19.24 16.60 -7.19
CA ASN A 307 -20.24 16.31 -6.17
C ASN A 307 -20.23 14.83 -5.77
N TYR A 308 -19.17 14.09 -6.12
CA TYR A 308 -19.01 12.67 -5.81
C TYR A 308 -20.06 11.76 -6.47
N LYS A 309 -20.75 12.24 -7.53
CA LYS A 309 -21.62 11.39 -8.35
C LYS A 309 -20.79 10.62 -9.36
N VAL A 310 -21.01 9.31 -9.45
CA VAL A 310 -20.30 8.45 -10.42
C VAL A 310 -20.59 8.91 -11.84
N ILE A 311 -19.53 9.11 -12.61
CA ILE A 311 -19.57 9.39 -14.06
C ILE A 311 -19.41 8.07 -14.84
N ASP A 312 -18.37 7.31 -14.54
CA ASP A 312 -18.08 6.03 -15.20
C ASP A 312 -17.23 5.12 -14.28
N LYS A 313 -17.20 3.83 -14.59
CA LYS A 313 -16.39 2.81 -13.91
C LYS A 313 -15.69 1.93 -14.93
N TYR A 314 -14.50 1.47 -14.61
CA TYR A 314 -13.76 0.58 -15.48
C TYR A 314 -12.91 -0.41 -14.68
N PHE A 315 -12.88 -1.67 -15.13
CA PHE A 315 -12.02 -2.69 -14.58
C PHE A 315 -11.05 -3.16 -15.65
N TYR A 316 -9.75 -3.01 -15.37
CA TYR A 316 -8.69 -3.55 -16.21
C TYR A 316 -8.12 -4.81 -15.56
N PRO A 317 -8.36 -6.02 -16.11
CA PRO A 317 -7.84 -7.26 -15.56
C PRO A 317 -6.32 -7.31 -15.71
N LEU A 318 -5.63 -7.78 -14.68
CA LEU A 318 -4.21 -8.11 -14.74
C LEU A 318 -4.03 -9.62 -14.82
N PRO A 319 -3.10 -10.12 -15.66
CA PRO A 319 -2.82 -11.55 -15.70
C PRO A 319 -2.23 -11.99 -14.36
N GLN A 320 -2.68 -13.13 -13.83
CA GLN A 320 -2.07 -13.68 -12.63
C GLN A 320 -0.80 -14.45 -12.99
N LYS A 321 0.30 -14.16 -12.28
CA LYS A 321 1.59 -14.85 -12.48
C LYS A 321 1.44 -16.37 -12.41
N SER A 322 0.57 -16.88 -11.53
CA SER A 322 0.27 -18.32 -11.39
C SER A 322 -0.35 -18.97 -12.62
N GLU A 323 -1.02 -18.21 -13.47
CA GLU A 323 -1.68 -18.71 -14.69
C GLU A 323 -0.74 -18.70 -15.90
N MET A 324 0.31 -17.88 -15.85
CA MET A 324 1.35 -17.79 -16.87
C MET A 324 2.22 -19.05 -16.89
N ALA A 325 2.86 -19.32 -18.04
CA ALA A 325 3.74 -20.48 -18.20
C ALA A 325 4.85 -20.55 -17.12
N ILE A 326 5.46 -19.40 -16.80
CA ILE A 326 6.50 -19.28 -15.76
C ILE A 326 5.95 -19.66 -14.39
N GLY A 327 4.78 -19.16 -13.99
CA GLY A 327 4.17 -19.52 -12.72
C GLY A 327 3.73 -20.98 -12.64
N LYS A 328 3.29 -21.57 -13.76
CA LYS A 328 2.98 -23.01 -13.84
C LYS A 328 4.22 -23.87 -13.64
N VAL A 329 5.35 -23.51 -14.26
CA VAL A 329 6.63 -24.19 -14.06
C VAL A 329 7.12 -24.02 -12.62
N ALA A 330 7.08 -22.81 -12.06
CA ALA A 330 7.42 -22.57 -10.66
C ALA A 330 6.57 -23.42 -9.70
N SER A 331 5.26 -23.51 -9.94
CA SER A 331 4.33 -24.33 -9.14
C SER A 331 4.53 -25.85 -9.30
N ALA A 332 5.24 -26.28 -10.35
CA ALA A 332 5.63 -27.68 -10.54
C ALA A 332 6.99 -27.98 -9.89
N LEU A 333 7.89 -27.00 -9.81
CA LEU A 333 9.22 -27.16 -9.22
C LEU A 333 9.22 -26.99 -7.69
N PHE A 334 8.44 -26.05 -7.18
CA PHE A 334 8.49 -25.62 -5.79
C PHE A 334 7.15 -25.93 -5.09
N PRO A 335 7.13 -26.86 -4.11
CA PRO A 335 5.90 -27.18 -3.37
C PRO A 335 5.42 -26.02 -2.49
N PHE A 336 6.36 -25.23 -1.98
CA PHE A 336 6.12 -24.01 -1.22
C PHE A 336 7.27 -23.03 -1.47
N GLN A 337 7.06 -21.76 -1.16
CA GLN A 337 8.09 -20.74 -1.17
C GLN A 337 8.10 -20.04 0.18
N LEU A 338 9.28 -19.58 0.57
CA LEU A 338 9.45 -18.78 1.76
C LEU A 338 9.72 -17.34 1.32
N ASP A 339 8.84 -16.43 1.72
CA ASP A 339 9.00 -15.00 1.49
C ASP A 339 9.35 -14.34 2.83
N LEU A 340 10.41 -13.53 2.85
CA LEU A 340 10.86 -12.80 4.05
C LEU A 340 10.30 -11.38 4.11
N SER A 341 9.72 -10.90 3.02
CA SER A 341 9.13 -9.58 2.89
C SER A 341 7.69 -9.70 2.39
N SER A 342 6.86 -8.75 2.80
CA SER A 342 5.49 -8.62 2.30
C SER A 342 5.36 -7.33 1.49
N PRO A 343 4.61 -7.30 0.38
CA PRO A 343 4.25 -6.05 -0.26
C PRO A 343 3.27 -5.22 0.60
N HIS A 344 2.74 -5.79 1.68
CA HIS A 344 1.71 -5.18 2.51
C HIS A 344 2.24 -4.54 3.79
N ASN A 345 3.49 -4.76 4.19
CA ASN A 345 4.09 -4.16 5.38
C ASN A 345 5.63 -4.12 5.26
N GLU A 346 6.28 -3.30 6.07
CA GLU A 346 7.74 -3.17 6.10
C GLU A 346 8.45 -4.16 7.04
N PHE A 347 7.71 -5.11 7.63
CA PHE A 347 8.29 -6.08 8.55
C PHE A 347 8.98 -7.23 7.82
N ILE A 348 10.00 -7.78 8.47
CA ILE A 348 10.60 -9.05 8.08
C ILE A 348 9.86 -10.15 8.83
N SER A 349 9.14 -10.99 8.10
CA SER A 349 8.44 -12.15 8.65
C SER A 349 8.50 -13.32 7.69
N PHE A 350 8.51 -14.54 8.26
CA PHE A 350 8.47 -15.77 7.48
C PHE A 350 7.04 -16.01 6.97
N HIS A 351 6.83 -15.73 5.69
CA HIS A 351 5.59 -16.06 5.00
C HIS A 351 5.81 -17.32 4.17
N LEU A 352 5.04 -18.36 4.48
CA LEU A 352 4.95 -19.53 3.62
C LEU A 352 3.90 -19.25 2.54
N SER A 353 4.31 -19.27 1.29
CA SER A 353 3.40 -19.18 0.15
C SER A 353 3.30 -20.55 -0.52
N ASP A 354 2.11 -21.16 -0.47
CA ASP A 354 1.87 -22.45 -1.08
C ASP A 354 1.77 -22.32 -2.61
N SER A 355 2.23 -23.34 -3.32
CA SER A 355 1.96 -23.44 -4.75
C SER A 355 0.44 -23.58 -4.97
N LYS A 356 -0.17 -22.74 -5.82
CA LYS A 356 -1.61 -22.83 -6.11
C LYS A 356 -2.02 -24.17 -6.76
N ASN A 357 -1.09 -24.86 -7.41
CA ASN A 357 -1.35 -26.08 -8.18
C ASN A 357 -0.64 -27.30 -7.57
N TRP A 358 -1.26 -28.48 -7.69
CA TRP A 358 -0.74 -29.74 -7.14
C TRP A 358 0.29 -30.44 -8.07
N SER A 359 0.78 -29.74 -9.09
CA SER A 359 1.72 -30.26 -10.09
C SER A 359 3.05 -30.70 -9.50
N TRP A 360 3.47 -30.10 -8.39
CA TRP A 360 4.71 -30.47 -7.69
C TRP A 360 4.70 -31.91 -7.16
N LEU A 361 3.54 -32.50 -6.91
CA LEU A 361 3.44 -33.89 -6.44
C LEU A 361 4.04 -34.88 -7.44
N VAL A 362 3.88 -34.61 -8.74
CA VAL A 362 4.44 -35.46 -9.81
C VAL A 362 5.97 -35.41 -9.75
N LEU A 363 6.54 -34.21 -9.62
CA LEU A 363 7.98 -34.05 -9.50
C LEU A 363 8.51 -34.69 -8.21
N ASN A 364 7.82 -34.49 -7.08
CA ASN A 364 8.21 -35.08 -5.80
C ASN A 364 8.22 -36.62 -5.88
N LEU A 365 7.22 -37.22 -6.54
CA LEU A 365 7.18 -38.67 -6.74
C LEU A 365 8.36 -39.16 -7.58
N VAL A 366 8.71 -38.45 -8.65
CA VAL A 366 9.90 -38.75 -9.46
C VAL A 366 11.18 -38.61 -8.63
N LEU A 367 11.33 -37.55 -7.84
CA LEU A 367 12.49 -37.33 -6.98
C LEU A 367 12.63 -38.39 -5.88
N VAL A 368 11.51 -38.87 -5.32
CA VAL A 368 11.50 -39.99 -4.37
C VAL A 368 11.98 -41.27 -5.04
N ILE A 369 11.52 -41.57 -6.25
CA ILE A 369 11.97 -42.75 -7.02
C ILE A 369 13.47 -42.64 -7.31
N ILE A 370 13.96 -41.48 -7.76
CA ILE A 370 15.40 -41.25 -8.01
C ILE A 370 16.20 -41.45 -6.72
N THR A 371 15.74 -40.89 -5.60
CA THR A 371 16.39 -41.05 -4.30
C THR A 371 16.44 -42.53 -3.89
N LEU A 372 15.37 -43.28 -4.14
CA LEU A 372 15.30 -44.72 -3.87
C LEU A 372 16.28 -45.53 -4.74
N ILE A 373 16.41 -45.18 -6.02
CA ILE A 373 17.40 -45.78 -6.93
C ILE A 373 18.83 -45.49 -6.44
N LEU A 374 19.13 -44.25 -6.04
CA LEU A 374 20.44 -43.86 -5.51
C LEU A 374 20.78 -44.59 -4.22
N ILE A 375 19.84 -44.66 -3.27
CA ILE A 375 19.99 -45.42 -2.01
C ILE A 375 20.32 -46.89 -2.30
N ARG A 376 19.61 -47.51 -3.26
CA ARG A 376 19.87 -48.90 -3.67
C ARG A 376 21.23 -49.06 -4.33
N ARG A 377 21.63 -48.12 -5.20
CA ARG A 377 22.94 -48.16 -5.89
C ARG A 377 24.11 -47.97 -4.93
N GLU A 378 23.92 -47.21 -3.86
CA GLU A 378 24.92 -46.97 -2.81
C GLU A 378 24.95 -48.05 -1.72
N GLY A 379 24.11 -49.10 -1.82
CA GLY A 379 24.06 -50.18 -0.84
C GLY A 379 23.56 -49.77 0.55
N LYS A 380 22.85 -48.63 0.65
CA LYS A 380 22.33 -48.10 1.93
C LYS A 380 21.07 -48.86 2.36
N SER A 381 20.89 -49.04 3.67
CA SER A 381 19.70 -49.71 4.23
C SER A 381 18.42 -48.89 4.00
N LEU A 382 17.44 -49.48 3.32
CA LEU A 382 16.13 -48.86 3.05
C LEU A 382 15.41 -48.39 4.33
N GLY A 383 15.43 -49.18 5.40
CA GLY A 383 14.75 -48.84 6.65
C GLY A 383 15.31 -47.59 7.33
N ARG A 384 16.63 -47.34 7.21
CA ARG A 384 17.29 -46.16 7.79
C ARG A 384 17.14 -44.90 6.93
N SER A 385 16.76 -45.06 5.66
CA SER A 385 16.55 -43.96 4.72
C SER A 385 15.08 -43.54 4.58
N ILE A 386 14.16 -44.18 5.32
CA ILE A 386 12.73 -43.78 5.34
C ILE A 386 12.56 -42.29 5.70
N PRO A 387 13.21 -41.73 6.73
CA PRO A 387 13.05 -40.32 7.06
C PRO A 387 13.49 -39.39 5.92
N ASP A 388 14.55 -39.78 5.20
CA ASP A 388 15.08 -39.02 4.07
C ASP A 388 14.07 -39.04 2.90
N LEU A 389 13.46 -40.19 2.61
CA LEU A 389 12.40 -40.32 1.60
C LEU A 389 11.17 -39.49 1.97
N VAL A 390 10.78 -39.45 3.25
CA VAL A 390 9.66 -38.63 3.73
C VAL A 390 9.96 -37.14 3.56
N ILE A 391 11.19 -36.70 3.87
CA ILE A 391 11.62 -35.31 3.67
C ILE A 391 11.50 -34.95 2.18
N VAL A 392 12.03 -35.78 1.28
CA VAL A 392 11.92 -35.54 -0.17
C VAL A 392 10.47 -35.53 -0.65
N ALA A 393 9.62 -36.43 -0.14
CA ALA A 393 8.22 -36.49 -0.53
C ALA A 393 7.46 -35.20 -0.14
N LEU A 394 7.74 -34.65 1.04
CA LEU A 394 7.05 -33.46 1.56
C LEU A 394 7.62 -32.14 1.01
N THR A 395 8.94 -32.05 0.83
CA THR A 395 9.62 -30.78 0.50
C THR A 395 10.22 -30.75 -0.90
N GLY A 396 10.06 -31.84 -1.66
CA GLY A 396 10.38 -31.90 -3.08
C GLY A 396 11.85 -31.67 -3.38
N ILE A 397 12.12 -30.76 -4.32
CA ILE A 397 13.48 -30.43 -4.74
C ILE A 397 14.35 -29.90 -3.57
N PHE A 398 13.74 -29.23 -2.58
CA PHE A 398 14.46 -28.73 -1.41
C PHE A 398 15.01 -29.88 -0.56
N GLY A 399 14.15 -30.85 -0.25
CA GLY A 399 14.52 -32.05 0.50
C GLY A 399 15.48 -32.92 -0.26
N PHE A 400 15.27 -33.06 -1.58
CA PHE A 400 16.16 -33.82 -2.45
C PHE A 400 17.60 -33.29 -2.38
N LEU A 401 17.79 -31.98 -2.56
CA LEU A 401 19.11 -31.36 -2.47
C LEU A 401 19.69 -31.45 -1.04
N ALA A 402 18.89 -31.15 -0.01
CA ALA A 402 19.35 -31.14 1.38
C ALA A 402 19.84 -32.52 1.85
N VAL A 403 19.11 -33.60 1.51
CA VAL A 403 19.46 -34.97 1.90
C VAL A 403 20.74 -35.45 1.21
N HIS A 404 20.96 -35.07 -0.06
CA HIS A 404 22.14 -35.50 -0.82
C HIS A 404 23.39 -34.68 -0.50
N ILE A 405 23.25 -33.38 -0.16
CA ILE A 405 24.37 -32.55 0.32
C ILE A 405 24.78 -32.96 1.74
N ILE A 406 23.82 -33.36 2.58
CA ILE A 406 24.05 -33.76 3.97
C ILE A 406 23.78 -35.28 4.12
N PRO A 407 24.71 -36.13 3.64
CA PRO A 407 24.50 -37.57 3.62
C PRO A 407 24.39 -38.13 5.03
N ASN A 408 23.57 -39.17 5.18
CA ASN A 408 23.50 -39.95 6.42
C ASN A 408 24.83 -40.70 6.60
N LYS A 409 25.76 -40.13 7.36
CA LYS A 409 27.01 -40.83 7.70
C LYS A 409 26.66 -42.05 8.54
N GLN A 410 26.96 -43.23 8.00
CA GLN A 410 26.91 -44.48 8.74
C GLN A 410 27.97 -44.39 9.84
N TYR A 411 27.53 -44.28 11.09
CA TYR A 411 28.30 -44.74 12.23
C TYR A 411 27.72 -46.09 12.66
#